data_AF-A0A4Q3T8Z2-F1
#
_entry.id   AF-A0A4Q3T8Z2-F1
#
_cell.length_a   1.000
_cell.length_b   1.000
_cell.length_c   1.000
_cell.angle_alpha   90.00
_cell.angle_beta   90.00
_cell.angle_gamma   90.00
#
_symmetry.space_group_name_H-M   'P 1'
#
loop_
_entity.id
_entity.type
_entity.pdbx_description
1 polymer ?
#
loop_
_entity_poly.entity_id
_entity_poly.type
_entity_poly.pdbx_seq_one_letter_code
_entity_poly.pdbx_strand_id
1 'polypeptide(L)'
;MSQVWNRLPGIAALLVLIAGLFYAGGAFAQDAAAPAPALLGHQAALELNGADTAWLATSAALVLLMTLPGLALFYGGMVRRKNVIATITQSVGVFAVVTVLWCAIGYTLSFGVNPDPALQPY
;
A
#
# COMPACT_ATOMS: atom_id res chain seq x y z
N MET A 1 9.03 14.27 -34.17
CA MET A 1 8.22 14.79 -33.04
C MET A 1 7.35 13.70 -32.39
N SER A 2 7.89 12.49 -32.12
CA SER A 2 7.09 11.33 -31.62
C SER A 2 7.55 10.75 -30.27
N GLN A 3 8.75 11.11 -29.79
CA GLN A 3 9.31 10.54 -28.55
C GLN A 3 8.61 11.05 -27.29
N VAL A 4 8.09 12.29 -27.32
CA VAL A 4 7.35 12.89 -26.20
C VAL A 4 5.97 12.25 -26.07
N TRP A 5 5.29 12.01 -27.19
CA TRP A 5 3.96 11.41 -27.22
C TRP A 5 3.94 9.97 -26.68
N ASN A 6 4.99 9.20 -26.95
CA ASN A 6 5.13 7.84 -26.41
C ASN A 6 5.47 7.80 -24.91
N ARG A 7 5.94 8.91 -24.32
CA ARG A 7 6.27 9.02 -22.89
C ARG A 7 5.15 9.62 -22.05
N LEU A 8 4.16 10.26 -22.68
CA LEU A 8 2.97 10.82 -22.03
C LEU A 8 2.22 9.83 -21.14
N PRO A 9 1.90 8.57 -21.56
CA PRO A 9 1.15 7.67 -20.69
C PRO A 9 1.95 7.25 -19.44
N GLY A 10 3.26 7.06 -19.57
CA GLY A 10 4.14 6.74 -18.44
C GLY A 10 4.32 7.92 -17.48
N ILE A 11 4.44 9.14 -18.01
CA ILE A 11 4.52 10.37 -17.21
C ILE A 11 3.18 10.63 -16.51
N ALA A 12 2.05 10.44 -17.19
CA ALA A 12 0.73 10.57 -16.59
C ALA A 12 0.51 9.54 -15.48
N ALA A 13 0.89 8.27 -15.68
CA ALA A 13 0.84 7.25 -14.64
C ALA A 13 1.73 7.60 -13.44
N LEU A 14 2.94 8.11 -13.69
CA LEU A 14 3.86 8.55 -12.63
C LEU A 14 3.31 9.76 -11.87
N LEU A 15 2.72 10.73 -12.57
CA LEU A 15 2.12 11.93 -11.97
C LEU A 15 0.86 11.59 -11.17
N VAL A 16 0.03 10.65 -11.64
CA VAL A 16 -1.12 10.13 -10.90
C VAL A 16 -0.67 9.40 -9.63
N LEU A 17 0.43 8.63 -9.72
CA LEU A 17 0.99 7.92 -8.57
C LEU A 17 1.61 8.87 -7.54
N ILE A 18 2.32 9.91 -8.00
CA ILE A 18 2.85 10.98 -7.16
C ILE A 18 1.70 11.77 -6.51
N ALA A 19 0.69 12.18 -7.28
CA ALA A 19 -0.49 12.87 -6.77
C ALA A 19 -1.28 12.00 -5.76
N GLY A 20 -1.39 10.70 -6.00
CA GLY A 20 -1.98 9.74 -5.07
C GLY A 20 -1.21 9.61 -3.75
N LEU A 21 0.13 9.64 -3.81
CA LEU A 21 0.99 9.68 -2.62
C LEU A 21 0.81 10.99 -1.82
N PHE A 22 0.67 12.13 -2.50
CA PHE A 22 0.38 13.41 -1.85
C PHE A 22 -1.05 13.49 -1.27
N TYR A 23 -2.03 12.86 -1.92
CA TYR A 23 -3.39 12.76 -1.40
C TYR A 23 -3.47 11.85 -0.17
N ALA A 24 -2.71 10.74 -0.14
CA ALA A 24 -2.61 9.86 1.02
C ALA A 24 -1.84 10.48 2.20
N GLY A 25 -0.89 11.39 1.94
CA GLY A 25 -0.22 12.18 2.97
C GLY A 25 -1.10 13.27 3.59
N GLY A 26 -2.15 13.68 2.88
CA GLY A 26 -3.23 14.53 3.37
C GLY A 26 -4.28 13.73 4.13
N ALA A 27 -3.86 12.97 5.15
CA ALA A 27 -4.80 12.46 6.15
C ALA A 27 -5.34 13.67 6.93
N PHE A 28 -6.39 14.32 6.40
CA PHE A 28 -7.23 15.19 7.21
C PHE A 28 -7.68 14.35 8.39
N ALA A 29 -7.33 14.78 9.59
CA ALA A 29 -7.75 14.16 10.83
C ALA A 29 -9.27 13.94 10.76
N GLN A 30 -9.66 12.68 10.60
CA GLN A 30 -11.07 12.32 10.50
C GLN A 30 -11.57 12.16 11.94
N ASP A 31 -12.19 13.22 12.46
CA ASP A 31 -12.90 13.27 13.75
C ASP A 31 -14.21 12.46 13.69
N ALA A 32 -14.16 11.25 13.14
CA ALA A 32 -15.28 10.32 13.12
C ALA A 32 -15.05 9.28 14.22
N ALA A 33 -15.51 9.60 15.43
CA ALA A 33 -15.76 8.60 16.46
C ALA A 33 -16.89 7.66 15.98
N ALA A 34 -16.57 6.76 15.07
CA ALA A 34 -17.40 5.61 14.77
C ALA A 34 -17.46 4.73 16.03
N PRO A 35 -18.60 4.08 16.33
CA PRO A 35 -18.66 3.12 17.43
C PRO A 35 -17.58 2.07 17.22
N ALA A 36 -16.81 1.79 18.27
CA ALA A 36 -15.73 0.82 18.21
C ALA A 36 -16.28 -0.50 17.65
N PRO A 37 -15.70 -1.02 16.55
CA PRO A 37 -16.16 -2.28 15.99
C PRO A 37 -16.04 -3.38 17.05
N ALA A 38 -16.99 -4.32 17.05
CA ALA A 38 -16.95 -5.46 17.96
C ALA A 38 -15.61 -6.20 17.77
N LEU A 39 -14.77 -6.16 18.80
CA LEU A 39 -13.44 -6.78 18.78
C LEU A 39 -13.60 -8.30 18.76
N LEU A 40 -12.94 -8.95 17.81
CA LEU A 40 -12.83 -10.41 17.75
C LEU A 40 -12.05 -10.90 18.98
N GLY A 41 -12.25 -12.16 19.41
CA GLY A 41 -11.61 -12.68 20.63
C GLY A 41 -10.07 -12.70 20.62
N HIS A 42 -9.44 -12.48 19.46
CA HIS A 42 -7.99 -12.34 19.29
C HIS A 42 -7.54 -10.88 19.12
N GLN A 43 -8.47 -9.92 19.10
CA GLN A 43 -8.21 -8.49 18.99
C GLN A 43 -8.25 -7.89 20.39
N ALA A 44 -7.14 -7.26 20.79
CA ALA A 44 -7.09 -6.48 22.01
C ALA A 44 -7.85 -5.16 21.85
N ALA A 45 -8.31 -4.60 22.96
CA ALA A 45 -8.81 -3.22 22.96
C ALA A 45 -7.72 -2.27 22.43
N LEU A 46 -8.13 -1.35 21.58
CA LEU A 46 -7.25 -0.36 20.98
C LEU A 46 -6.82 0.64 22.07
N GLU A 47 -5.71 0.35 22.75
CA GLU A 47 -5.02 1.31 23.60
C GLU A 47 -4.02 2.11 22.76
N LEU A 48 -4.28 3.40 22.61
CA LEU A 48 -3.42 4.30 21.85
C LEU A 48 -2.20 4.70 22.70
N ASN A 49 -1.12 3.94 22.56
CA ASN A 49 0.19 4.27 23.12
C ASN A 49 1.09 4.92 22.04
N GLY A 50 1.71 6.05 22.38
CA GLY A 50 2.56 6.79 21.45
C GLY A 50 3.84 6.04 21.03
N ALA A 51 4.44 5.27 21.95
CA ALA A 51 5.62 4.46 21.66
C ALA A 51 5.26 3.27 20.76
N ASP A 52 4.15 2.59 21.03
CA ASP A 52 3.68 1.48 20.20
C ASP A 52 3.30 1.95 18.79
N THR A 53 2.67 3.13 18.69
CA THR A 53 2.33 3.75 17.41
C THR A 53 3.60 4.14 16.63
N ALA A 54 4.58 4.76 17.29
CA ALA A 54 5.85 5.12 16.65
C ALA A 54 6.62 3.88 16.18
N TRP A 55 6.61 2.81 16.97
CA TRP A 55 7.24 1.55 16.60
C TRP A 55 6.52 0.85 15.44
N LEU A 56 5.19 0.85 15.44
CA LEU A 56 4.38 0.30 14.35
C LEU A 56 4.62 1.07 13.04
N ALA A 57 4.64 2.40 13.09
CA ALA A 57 4.94 3.25 11.93
C ALA A 57 6.36 3.00 11.40
N THR A 58 7.34 2.86 12.30
CA THR A 58 8.71 2.51 11.93
C THR A 58 8.77 1.14 11.26
N SER A 59 8.08 0.15 11.82
CA SER A 59 8.00 -1.21 11.27
C SER A 59 7.36 -1.21 9.87
N ALA A 60 6.28 -0.45 9.67
CA ALA A 60 5.65 -0.30 8.36
C ALA A 60 6.61 0.34 7.33
N ALA A 61 7.38 1.36 7.73
CA ALA A 61 8.38 1.98 6.87
C ALA A 61 9.50 1.00 6.46
N LEU A 62 9.97 0.15 7.39
CA LEU A 62 10.96 -0.89 7.10
C LEU A 62 10.42 -1.93 6.09
N VAL A 63 9.15 -2.33 6.20
CA VAL A 63 8.51 -3.24 5.24
C VAL A 63 8.35 -2.57 3.87
N LEU A 64 8.00 -1.29 3.81
CA LEU A 64 7.95 -0.54 2.55
C LEU A 64 9.32 -0.46 1.86
N LEU A 65 10.40 -0.36 2.65
CA LEU A 65 11.77 -0.39 2.13
C LEU A 65 12.11 -1.73 1.45
N MET A 66 11.54 -2.85 1.90
CA MET A 66 11.72 -4.14 1.22
C MET A 66 11.09 -4.15 -0.17
N THR A 67 10.00 -3.41 -0.36
CA THR A 67 9.20 -3.47 -1.59
C THR A 67 9.76 -2.55 -2.68
N LEU A 68 10.02 -1.27 -2.36
CA LEU A 68 10.43 -0.27 -3.36
C LEU A 68 11.91 -0.38 -3.73
N PRO A 69 12.89 -0.09 -2.83
CA PRO A 69 14.28 -0.31 -3.17
C PRO A 69 14.68 -1.79 -3.13
N GLY A 70 14.13 -2.60 -2.21
CA GLY A 70 14.52 -4.01 -2.07
C GLY A 70 14.22 -4.85 -3.33
N LEU A 71 12.95 -4.95 -3.75
CA LEU A 71 12.60 -5.76 -4.93
C LEU A 71 13.15 -5.16 -6.22
N ALA A 72 13.14 -3.84 -6.38
CA ALA A 72 13.63 -3.20 -7.60
C ALA A 72 15.13 -3.45 -7.83
N LEU A 73 15.96 -3.34 -6.78
CA LEU A 73 17.41 -3.58 -6.89
C LEU A 73 17.73 -5.08 -6.93
N PHE A 74 17.04 -5.89 -6.14
CA PHE A 74 17.26 -7.34 -6.10
C PHE A 74 16.90 -8.01 -7.44
N TYR A 75 15.68 -7.79 -7.94
CA TYR A 75 15.27 -8.35 -9.24
C TYR A 75 15.92 -7.63 -10.42
N GLY A 76 16.16 -6.32 -10.30
CA GLY A 76 16.92 -5.57 -11.30
C GLY A 76 18.36 -6.07 -11.45
N GLY A 77 19.01 -6.53 -10.37
CA GLY A 77 20.37 -7.07 -10.39
C GLY A 77 20.49 -8.46 -11.00
N MET A 78 19.40 -9.25 -11.02
CA MET A 78 19.39 -10.62 -11.57
C MET A 78 19.08 -10.68 -13.08
N VAL A 79 18.64 -9.56 -13.68
CA VAL A 79 18.27 -9.52 -15.10
C VAL A 79 19.40 -8.96 -15.97
N ARG A 80 19.37 -9.31 -17.27
CA ARG A 80 20.29 -8.76 -18.27
C ARG A 80 20.17 -7.24 -18.33
N ARG A 81 21.28 -6.51 -18.54
CA ARG A 81 21.32 -5.03 -18.59
C ARG A 81 20.21 -4.37 -19.41
N LYS A 82 19.85 -4.96 -20.55
CA LYS A 82 18.78 -4.46 -21.42
C LYS A 82 17.36 -4.48 -20.80
N ASN A 83 17.15 -5.29 -19.76
CA ASN A 83 15.85 -5.52 -19.12
C ASN A 83 15.76 -4.92 -17.70
N VAL A 84 16.84 -4.32 -17.18
CA VAL A 84 16.89 -3.78 -15.81
C VAL A 84 15.84 -2.71 -15.60
N ILE A 85 15.74 -1.76 -16.54
CA ILE A 85 14.74 -0.68 -16.48
C ILE A 85 13.33 -1.25 -16.47
N ALA A 86 13.03 -2.22 -17.33
CA ALA A 86 11.71 -2.85 -17.38
C ALA A 86 11.35 -3.55 -16.06
N THR A 87 12.31 -4.22 -15.43
CA THR A 87 12.10 -4.94 -14.16
C THR A 87 11.86 -3.97 -13.01
N ILE A 88 12.63 -2.89 -12.93
CA ILE A 88 12.43 -1.82 -11.94
C ILE A 88 11.05 -1.16 -12.12
N THR A 89 10.66 -0.83 -13.37
CA THR A 89 9.35 -0.25 -13.66
C THR A 89 8.21 -1.21 -13.33
N GLN A 90 8.35 -2.51 -13.57
CA GLN A 90 7.37 -3.52 -13.18
C GLN A 90 7.22 -3.60 -11.65
N SER A 91 8.32 -3.57 -10.89
CA SER A 91 8.24 -3.57 -9.41
C SER A 91 7.47 -2.36 -8.87
N VAL A 92 7.71 -1.17 -9.43
CA VAL A 92 6.95 0.05 -9.05
C VAL A 92 5.49 -0.03 -9.51
N GLY A 93 5.23 -0.59 -10.70
CA GLY A 93 3.87 -0.78 -11.22
C GLY A 93 3.04 -1.74 -10.36
N VAL A 94 3.62 -2.86 -9.93
CA VAL A 94 2.96 -3.81 -9.02
C VAL A 94 2.69 -3.17 -7.67
N PHE A 95 3.66 -2.43 -7.11
CA PHE A 95 3.45 -1.68 -5.86
C PHE A 95 2.23 -0.73 -5.95
N ALA A 96 2.09 -0.01 -7.06
CA ALA A 96 0.96 0.87 -7.31
C ALA A 96 -0.38 0.12 -7.30
N VAL A 97 -0.46 -0.95 -8.09
CA VAL A 97 -1.69 -1.74 -8.26
C VAL A 97 -2.08 -2.40 -6.93
N VAL A 98 -1.12 -3.01 -6.23
CA VAL A 98 -1.37 -3.66 -4.94
C VAL A 98 -1.81 -2.65 -3.89
N THR A 99 -1.24 -1.45 -3.85
CA THR A 99 -1.66 -0.39 -2.91
C THR A 99 -3.12 0.01 -3.14
N VAL A 100 -3.53 0.21 -4.41
CA VAL A 100 -4.93 0.53 -4.74
C VAL A 100 -5.86 -0.62 -4.39
N LEU A 101 -5.51 -1.86 -4.75
CA LEU A 101 -6.30 -3.05 -4.43
C LEU A 101 -6.44 -3.27 -2.92
N TRP A 102 -5.37 -3.00 -2.17
CA TRP A 102 -5.37 -3.11 -0.72
C TRP A 102 -6.38 -2.15 -0.08
N CYS A 103 -6.38 -0.88 -0.51
CA CYS A 103 -7.35 0.11 -0.03
C CYS A 103 -8.78 -0.16 -0.50
N ALA A 104 -8.97 -0.67 -1.72
CA ALA A 104 -10.29 -0.88 -2.30
C ALA A 104 -11.02 -2.11 -1.73
N ILE A 105 -10.31 -3.24 -1.61
CA ILE A 105 -10.93 -4.52 -1.21
C ILE A 105 -10.04 -5.36 -0.27
N GLY A 106 -8.71 -5.25 -0.35
CA GLY A 106 -7.79 -6.14 0.34
C GLY A 106 -7.88 -6.04 1.88
N TYR A 107 -8.02 -4.81 2.40
CA TYR A 107 -8.21 -4.60 3.83
C TYR A 107 -9.49 -5.26 4.34
N THR A 108 -10.62 -5.00 3.66
CA THR A 108 -11.92 -5.56 4.05
C THR A 108 -11.97 -7.08 3.93
N LEU A 109 -11.33 -7.66 2.91
CA LEU A 109 -11.25 -9.12 2.77
C LEU A 109 -10.41 -9.78 3.86
N SER A 110 -9.41 -9.07 4.42
CA SER A 110 -8.49 -9.63 5.41
C SER A 110 -8.90 -9.35 6.85
N PHE A 111 -9.51 -8.18 7.10
CA PHE A 111 -9.84 -7.66 8.43
C PHE A 111 -11.31 -7.23 8.58
N GLY A 112 -12.16 -7.53 7.58
CA GLY A 112 -13.59 -7.26 7.65
C GLY A 112 -14.33 -8.22 8.57
N VAL A 113 -15.50 -7.80 9.05
CA VAL A 113 -16.37 -8.61 9.90
C VAL A 113 -17.38 -9.36 9.03
N ASN A 114 -17.51 -10.67 9.23
CA ASN A 114 -18.54 -11.46 8.56
C ASN A 114 -19.93 -11.12 9.15
N PRO A 115 -20.88 -10.60 8.35
CA PRO A 115 -22.21 -10.25 8.84
C PRO A 115 -23.16 -11.45 8.95
N ASP A 116 -22.80 -12.63 8.42
CA ASP A 116 -23.66 -13.82 8.46
C ASP A 116 -23.45 -14.61 9.77
N PRO A 117 -24.46 -14.68 10.66
CA PRO A 117 -24.37 -15.43 11.91
C PRO A 117 -24.34 -16.96 11.74
N ALA A 118 -24.60 -17.49 10.54
CA ALA A 118 -24.56 -18.93 10.27
C ALA A 118 -23.17 -19.45 9.89
N LEU A 119 -22.25 -18.56 9.49
CA LEU A 119 -20.89 -18.91 9.12
C LEU A 119 -19.93 -18.58 10.26
N GLN A 120 -18.77 -19.23 10.25
CA GLN A 120 -17.73 -18.84 11.20
C GLN A 120 -17.38 -17.36 10.97
N PRO A 121 -17.15 -16.57 12.02
CA PRO A 121 -16.84 -15.15 11.90
C PRO A 121 -15.46 -14.86 11.27
N TYR A 122 -14.86 -15.85 10.59
CA TYR A 122 -13.57 -15.82 9.91
C TYR A 122 -13.72 -16.27 8.45
#